data_AF-I4DNQ7-F1
#
_entry.id   AF-I4DNQ7-F1
#
_cell.length_a   1.000
_cell.length_b   1.000
_cell.length_c   1.000
_cell.angle_alpha   90.00
_cell.angle_beta   90.00
_cell.angle_gamma   90.00
#
_symmetry.space_group_name_H-M   'P 1'
#
loop_
_entity.id
_entity.type
_entity.pdbx_description
1 polymer ?
#
loop_
_entity_poly.entity_id
_entity_poly.type
_entity_poly.pdbx_seq_one_letter_code
_entity_poly.pdbx_strand_id
1 'polypeptide(L)'
;MEHKVQFKAYTYGKDQSKPEVRRFGIEKSVVTSFCYLDAKLQDIYPSLKHKRFTVTWKDEDGDDITISSDDEMITALSSMTDNVMKLNVYCHEEGPQEIDCDVVITATTENATGDKNAAHCGVICDVCDIPVVGFRYKCTTCSDFDHCSKCEAAGHHSEHIMVRLPMPNMPRTMIKAAIRRSRHIMKSVGSATADLGTSLQEAQT
;
A
#
# COMPACT_ATOMS: atom_id res chain seq x y z
N MET A 1 -12.80 -29.86 -17.27
CA MET A 1 -11.52 -29.78 -16.52
C MET A 1 -11.63 -28.66 -15.52
N GLU A 2 -11.26 -28.85 -14.25
CA GLU A 2 -11.30 -27.77 -13.26
C GLU A 2 -10.21 -26.73 -13.59
N HIS A 3 -10.64 -25.62 -14.20
CA HIS A 3 -9.80 -24.48 -14.56
C HIS A 3 -9.57 -23.51 -13.38
N LYS A 4 -10.12 -23.82 -12.20
CA LYS A 4 -10.04 -22.97 -11.00
C LYS A 4 -9.43 -23.73 -9.84
N VAL A 5 -8.57 -23.06 -9.09
CA VAL A 5 -8.09 -23.50 -7.78
C VAL A 5 -9.08 -23.00 -6.73
N GLN A 6 -9.52 -23.90 -5.86
CA GLN A 6 -10.47 -23.56 -4.80
C GLN A 6 -9.73 -23.06 -3.57
N PHE A 7 -10.25 -21.99 -2.97
CA PHE A 7 -9.75 -21.39 -1.75
C PHE A 7 -10.82 -21.42 -0.67
N LYS A 8 -10.37 -21.57 0.58
CA LYS A 8 -11.15 -21.41 1.79
C LYS A 8 -10.38 -20.46 2.71
N ALA A 9 -10.83 -19.22 2.78
CA ALA A 9 -10.22 -18.19 3.61
C ALA A 9 -10.95 -18.09 4.96
N TYR A 10 -10.17 -18.01 6.03
CA TYR A 10 -10.59 -17.82 7.41
C TYR A 10 -10.15 -16.43 7.84
N THR A 11 -11.08 -15.47 7.89
CA THR A 11 -10.75 -14.08 8.22
C THR A 11 -11.02 -13.78 9.68
N TYR A 12 -9.98 -13.39 10.40
CA TYR A 12 -10.02 -13.08 11.83
C TYR A 12 -10.11 -11.56 12.02
N GLY A 13 -11.17 -11.13 12.72
CA GLY A 13 -11.38 -9.75 13.17
C GLY A 13 -10.78 -9.49 14.56
N LYS A 14 -11.27 -8.42 15.23
CA LYS A 14 -10.74 -7.91 16.50
C LYS A 14 -10.62 -8.97 17.61
N ASP A 15 -11.66 -9.77 17.77
CA ASP A 15 -11.77 -10.67 18.93
C ASP A 15 -11.09 -12.03 18.70
N GLN A 16 -10.57 -12.30 17.48
CA GLN A 16 -9.96 -13.55 17.00
C GLN A 16 -10.74 -14.86 17.31
N SER A 17 -11.92 -14.76 17.90
CA SER A 17 -12.65 -15.89 18.51
C SER A 17 -13.49 -16.67 17.51
N LYS A 18 -13.94 -16.01 16.43
CA LYS A 18 -14.71 -16.65 15.35
C LYS A 18 -14.32 -16.07 13.99
N PRO A 19 -13.68 -16.86 13.11
CA PRO A 19 -13.33 -16.40 11.78
C PRO A 19 -14.57 -16.32 10.87
N GLU A 20 -14.61 -15.30 10.00
CA GLU A 20 -15.50 -15.26 8.85
C GLU A 20 -14.93 -16.15 7.75
N VAL A 21 -15.62 -17.25 7.43
CA VAL A 21 -15.14 -18.23 6.47
C VAL A 21 -15.84 -18.05 5.13
N ARG A 22 -15.06 -17.88 4.04
CA ARG A 22 -15.60 -17.86 2.68
C ARG A 22 -14.82 -18.79 1.77
N ARG A 23 -15.53 -19.34 0.79
CA ARG A 23 -14.96 -20.18 -0.27
C ARG A 23 -15.09 -19.47 -1.60
N PHE A 24 -14.04 -19.51 -2.41
CA PHE A 24 -14.00 -18.90 -3.73
C PHE A 24 -13.02 -19.63 -4.63
N GLY A 25 -13.14 -19.46 -5.95
CA GLY A 25 -12.24 -20.04 -6.93
C GLY A 25 -11.47 -18.97 -7.70
N ILE A 26 -10.17 -19.19 -7.90
CA ILE A 26 -9.31 -18.36 -8.76
C ILE A 26 -8.89 -19.17 -9.97
N GLU A 27 -8.87 -18.58 -11.16
CA GLU A 27 -8.44 -19.26 -12.39
C GLU A 27 -6.95 -19.61 -12.36
N LYS A 28 -6.61 -20.81 -12.87
CA LYS A 28 -5.22 -21.31 -12.89
C LYS A 28 -4.24 -20.40 -13.64
N SER A 29 -4.72 -19.58 -14.56
CA SER A 29 -3.93 -18.60 -15.31
C SER A 29 -3.45 -17.41 -14.47
N VAL A 30 -4.16 -17.06 -13.40
CA VAL A 30 -3.89 -15.87 -12.58
C VAL A 30 -3.63 -16.19 -11.10
N VAL A 31 -3.82 -17.45 -10.69
CA VAL A 31 -3.70 -17.89 -9.29
C VAL A 31 -2.31 -17.68 -8.70
N THR A 32 -1.27 -17.62 -9.52
CA THR A 32 0.11 -17.37 -9.07
C THR A 32 0.36 -15.90 -8.68
N SER A 33 -0.57 -14.99 -8.98
CA SER A 33 -0.44 -13.57 -8.62
C SER A 33 -0.98 -13.30 -7.22
N PHE A 34 -0.10 -12.92 -6.30
CA PHE A 34 -0.47 -12.44 -4.98
C PHE A 34 -1.30 -11.16 -5.07
N CYS A 35 -0.96 -10.27 -6.00
CA CYS A 35 -1.73 -9.05 -6.23
C CYS A 35 -3.19 -9.33 -6.59
N TYR A 36 -3.44 -10.36 -7.41
CA TYR A 36 -4.80 -10.78 -7.73
C TYR A 36 -5.51 -11.37 -6.51
N LEU A 37 -4.82 -12.21 -5.73
CA LEU A 37 -5.36 -12.78 -4.50
C LEU A 37 -5.75 -11.68 -3.50
N ASP A 38 -4.89 -10.69 -3.29
CA ASP A 38 -5.13 -9.55 -2.40
C ASP A 38 -6.37 -8.75 -2.83
N ALA A 39 -6.44 -8.38 -4.11
CA ALA A 39 -7.60 -7.69 -4.67
C ALA A 39 -8.88 -8.54 -4.52
N LYS A 40 -8.79 -9.86 -4.72
CA LYS A 40 -9.93 -10.76 -4.59
C LYS A 40 -10.41 -10.90 -3.15
N LEU A 41 -9.50 -10.93 -2.18
CA LEU A 41 -9.84 -10.94 -0.75
C LEU A 41 -10.53 -9.64 -0.34
N GLN A 42 -10.07 -8.48 -0.82
CA GLN A 42 -10.74 -7.19 -0.55
C GLN A 42 -12.12 -7.06 -1.21
N ASP A 43 -12.32 -7.65 -2.39
CA ASP A 43 -13.61 -7.73 -3.08
C ASP A 43 -14.61 -8.61 -2.30
N ILE A 44 -14.15 -9.79 -1.88
CA ILE A 44 -14.98 -10.77 -1.18
C ILE A 44 -15.29 -10.32 0.25
N TYR A 45 -14.35 -9.69 0.96
CA TYR A 45 -14.53 -9.31 2.37
C TYR A 45 -14.60 -7.79 2.52
N PRO A 46 -15.81 -7.19 2.64
CA PRO A 46 -15.95 -5.75 2.84
C PRO A 46 -15.20 -5.23 4.07
N SER A 47 -15.04 -6.09 5.08
CA SER A 47 -14.31 -5.78 6.33
C SER A 47 -12.82 -5.58 6.13
N LEU A 48 -12.24 -6.09 5.03
CA LEU A 48 -10.82 -5.94 4.67
C LEU A 48 -10.57 -4.72 3.77
N LYS A 49 -11.61 -4.12 3.17
CA LYS A 49 -11.44 -2.94 2.31
C LYS A 49 -10.73 -1.83 3.07
N HIS A 50 -9.65 -1.33 2.46
CA HIS A 50 -8.81 -0.26 2.99
C HIS A 50 -8.12 -0.57 4.34
N LYS A 51 -8.10 -1.84 4.79
CA LYS A 51 -7.38 -2.25 6.01
C LYS A 51 -6.10 -3.00 5.67
N ARG A 52 -5.16 -3.01 6.62
CA ARG A 52 -4.00 -3.91 6.55
C ARG A 52 -4.40 -5.28 7.07
N PHE A 53 -4.06 -6.31 6.31
CA PHE A 53 -4.21 -7.69 6.74
C PHE A 53 -2.98 -8.49 6.31
N THR A 54 -2.73 -9.59 7.01
CA THR A 54 -1.73 -10.58 6.63
C THR A 54 -2.44 -11.84 6.16
N VAL A 55 -1.98 -12.40 5.05
CA VAL A 55 -2.46 -13.68 4.53
C VAL A 55 -1.41 -14.74 4.88
N THR A 56 -1.82 -15.83 5.52
CA THR A 56 -0.96 -16.97 5.79
C THR A 56 -1.60 -18.27 5.33
N TRP A 57 -0.78 -19.30 5.15
CA TRP A 57 -1.20 -20.68 4.93
C TRP A 57 -0.45 -21.59 5.91
N LYS A 58 -0.97 -22.80 6.14
CA LYS A 58 -0.32 -23.80 7.00
C LYS A 58 0.46 -24.80 6.17
N ASP A 59 1.74 -24.96 6.47
CA ASP A 59 2.61 -25.95 5.82
C ASP A 59 2.48 -27.35 6.43
N GLU A 60 3.40 -28.24 6.03
CA GLU A 60 3.47 -29.62 6.51
C GLU A 60 3.85 -29.75 7.99
N ASP A 61 4.57 -28.78 8.51
CA ASP A 61 4.96 -28.69 9.92
C ASP A 61 3.88 -28.01 10.79
N GLY A 62 2.89 -27.39 10.15
CA GLY A 62 1.76 -26.70 10.79
C GLY A 62 1.99 -25.22 11.05
N ASP A 63 3.10 -24.68 10.54
CA ASP A 63 3.51 -23.29 10.71
C ASP A 63 2.69 -22.35 9.83
N ASP A 64 2.37 -21.16 10.34
CA ASP A 64 1.65 -20.13 9.60
C ASP A 64 2.62 -19.33 8.72
N ILE A 65 2.83 -19.80 7.49
CA ILE A 65 3.70 -19.17 6.51
C ILE A 65 2.98 -18.00 5.83
N THR A 66 3.60 -16.82 5.83
CA THR A 66 3.03 -15.60 5.25
C THR A 66 3.17 -15.58 3.72
N ILE A 67 2.13 -15.09 3.04
CA ILE A 67 2.13 -14.83 1.60
C ILE A 67 2.07 -13.31 1.40
N SER A 68 3.11 -12.76 0.78
CA SER A 68 3.27 -11.33 0.48
C SER A 68 3.80 -11.05 -0.92
N SER A 69 4.10 -12.09 -1.70
CA SER A 69 4.69 -12.03 -3.04
C SER A 69 4.21 -13.18 -3.92
N ASP A 70 4.42 -13.05 -5.23
CA ASP A 70 4.06 -14.07 -6.21
C ASP A 70 4.87 -15.37 -6.02
N ASP A 71 6.15 -15.28 -5.63
CA ASP A 71 6.99 -16.46 -5.36
C ASP A 71 6.50 -17.25 -4.15
N GLU A 72 6.09 -16.56 -3.08
CA GLU A 72 5.47 -17.19 -1.90
C GLU A 72 4.10 -17.80 -2.25
N MET A 73 3.35 -17.18 -3.16
CA MET A 73 2.08 -17.72 -3.64
C MET A 73 2.29 -19.02 -4.44
N ILE A 74 3.28 -19.05 -5.33
CA ILE A 74 3.66 -20.27 -6.07
C ILE A 74 4.12 -21.37 -5.11
N THR A 75 4.91 -21.02 -4.09
CA THR A 75 5.37 -21.95 -3.06
C THR A 75 4.18 -22.56 -2.31
N ALA A 76 3.25 -21.71 -1.87
CA ALA A 76 2.02 -22.14 -1.20
C ALA A 76 1.13 -23.00 -2.11
N LEU A 77 1.06 -22.72 -3.41
CA LEU A 77 0.34 -23.54 -4.39
C LEU A 77 0.99 -24.92 -4.59
N SER A 78 2.31 -25.00 -4.50
CA SER A 78 3.07 -26.23 -4.74
C SER A 78 2.99 -27.22 -3.57
N SER A 79 2.77 -26.70 -2.36
CA SER A 79 2.59 -27.48 -1.13
C SER A 79 1.14 -27.91 -0.87
N MET A 80 0.20 -27.59 -1.77
CA MET A 80 -1.19 -28.02 -1.64
C MET A 80 -1.31 -29.55 -1.71
N THR A 81 -1.73 -30.15 -0.61
CA THR A 81 -2.07 -31.59 -0.54
C THR A 81 -3.55 -31.86 -0.81
N ASP A 82 -4.42 -30.87 -0.54
CA ASP A 82 -5.86 -30.90 -0.75
C ASP A 82 -6.27 -30.20 -2.07
N ASN A 83 -7.45 -30.54 -2.60
CA ASN A 83 -8.08 -29.80 -3.71
C ASN A 83 -8.54 -28.38 -3.33
N VAL A 84 -8.32 -27.94 -2.09
CA VAL A 84 -8.75 -26.64 -1.56
C VAL A 84 -7.62 -26.03 -0.73
N MET A 85 -7.16 -24.85 -1.15
CA MET A 85 -6.23 -24.05 -0.36
C MET A 85 -6.89 -23.46 0.87
N LYS A 86 -6.27 -23.61 2.03
CA LYS A 86 -6.74 -22.99 3.28
C LYS A 86 -5.86 -21.78 3.58
N LEU A 87 -6.48 -20.61 3.66
CA LEU A 87 -5.80 -19.36 3.99
C LEU A 87 -6.32 -18.81 5.32
N ASN A 88 -5.41 -18.36 6.18
CA ASN A 88 -5.75 -17.58 7.36
C ASN A 88 -5.49 -16.10 7.05
N VAL A 89 -6.47 -15.24 7.29
CA VAL A 89 -6.38 -13.82 7.02
C VAL A 89 -6.56 -13.06 8.33
N TYR A 90 -5.50 -12.41 8.78
CA TYR A 90 -5.48 -11.67 10.04
C TYR A 90 -5.60 -10.19 9.77
N CYS A 91 -6.73 -9.58 10.15
CA CYS A 91 -6.90 -8.15 10.04
C CYS A 91 -6.10 -7.45 11.16
N HIS A 92 -5.19 -6.56 10.78
CA HIS A 92 -4.48 -5.72 11.74
C HIS A 92 -5.28 -4.44 11.97
N GLU A 93 -5.56 -4.13 13.23
CA GLU A 93 -6.00 -2.78 13.56
C GLU A 93 -4.82 -1.82 13.43
N GLU A 94 -5.04 -0.73 12.70
CA GLU A 94 -4.13 0.41 12.77
C GLU A 94 -4.27 1.07 14.14
N GLY A 95 -3.58 0.52 15.14
CA GLY A 95 -3.06 1.36 16.20
C GLY A 95 -2.09 2.37 15.58
N PRO A 96 -2.01 3.62 16.09
CA PRO A 96 -0.95 4.53 15.70
C PRO A 96 0.37 3.97 16.21
N GLN A 97 1.00 3.07 15.44
CA GLN A 97 2.43 2.85 15.57
C GLN A 97 3.08 4.12 15.03
N GLU A 98 3.47 4.99 15.94
CA GLU A 98 4.46 6.03 15.67
C GLU A 98 5.72 5.32 15.20
N ILE A 99 5.82 5.14 13.88
CA ILE A 99 7.08 4.71 13.28
C ILE A 99 7.96 5.95 13.34
N ASP A 100 8.81 5.99 14.36
CA ASP A 100 9.99 6.84 14.38
C ASP A 100 11.00 6.27 13.38
N CYS A 101 10.68 6.39 12.10
CA CYS A 101 11.66 6.22 11.04
C CYS A 101 12.17 7.61 10.70
N ASP A 102 13.50 7.76 10.67
CA ASP A 102 14.15 8.96 10.12
C ASP A 102 13.85 9.07 8.63
N VAL A 103 12.71 9.67 8.31
CA VAL A 103 12.37 10.08 6.95
C VAL A 103 13.21 11.30 6.62
N VAL A 104 14.35 11.05 5.97
CA VAL A 104 15.20 12.10 5.40
C VAL A 104 14.54 12.63 4.13
N ILE A 105 14.19 13.91 4.12
CA ILE A 105 13.63 14.59 2.95
C ILE A 105 14.79 15.13 2.13
N THR A 106 15.06 14.52 0.97
CA THR A 106 16.06 15.01 0.02
C THR A 106 15.38 15.75 -1.13
N ALA A 107 15.86 16.94 -1.45
CA ALA A 107 15.33 17.76 -2.55
C ALA A 107 15.74 17.26 -3.95
N THR A 108 16.73 16.37 -4.05
CA THR A 108 17.28 15.89 -5.31
C THR A 108 16.82 14.48 -5.66
N THR A 109 16.39 14.29 -6.90
CA THR A 109 15.85 13.02 -7.43
C THR A 109 16.92 12.10 -8.01
N GLU A 110 18.19 12.51 -7.97
CA GLU A 110 19.28 12.01 -8.81
C GLU A 110 19.84 10.65 -8.37
N ASN A 111 19.63 10.26 -7.11
CA ASN A 111 20.16 9.01 -6.54
C ASN A 111 19.08 7.97 -6.15
N ALA A 112 17.85 8.12 -6.64
CA ALA A 112 16.78 7.21 -6.28
C ALA A 112 16.92 5.84 -6.98
N THR A 113 17.43 4.85 -6.25
CA THR A 113 17.34 3.43 -6.59
C THR A 113 15.90 2.97 -6.43
N GLY A 114 15.21 2.77 -7.55
CA GLY A 114 13.87 2.20 -7.59
C GLY A 114 13.69 1.39 -8.86
N ASP A 115 12.96 0.30 -8.77
CA ASP A 115 12.67 -0.54 -9.94
C ASP A 115 11.69 0.19 -10.85
N LYS A 116 12.17 0.59 -12.04
CA LYS A 116 11.38 1.34 -13.03
C LYS A 116 10.23 0.51 -13.63
N ASN A 117 10.26 -0.81 -13.46
CA ASN A 117 9.25 -1.74 -13.96
C ASN A 117 8.38 -2.33 -12.85
N ALA A 118 8.63 -1.99 -11.58
CA ALA A 118 7.82 -2.51 -10.49
C ALA A 118 6.40 -1.94 -10.53
N ALA A 119 5.40 -2.81 -10.59
CA ALA A 119 4.00 -2.44 -10.58
C ALA A 119 3.50 -2.22 -9.14
N HIS A 120 2.87 -1.07 -8.88
CA HIS A 120 2.15 -0.83 -7.64
C HIS A 120 0.74 -1.44 -7.75
N CYS A 121 0.63 -2.72 -7.44
CA CYS A 121 -0.64 -3.45 -7.51
C CYS A 121 -1.76 -2.76 -6.72
N GLY A 122 -2.94 -2.65 -7.34
CA GLY A 122 -4.10 -2.00 -6.74
C GLY A 122 -4.02 -0.47 -6.66
N VAL A 123 -3.01 0.15 -7.29
CA VAL A 123 -2.88 1.61 -7.37
C VAL A 123 -3.05 2.05 -8.82
N ILE A 124 -4.04 2.90 -9.04
CA ILE A 124 -4.36 3.51 -10.33
C ILE A 124 -3.98 4.99 -10.24
N CYS A 125 -3.44 5.53 -11.32
CA CYS A 125 -3.17 6.97 -11.37
C CYS A 125 -4.47 7.75 -11.56
N ASP A 126 -4.75 8.73 -10.70
CA ASP A 126 -5.99 9.52 -10.73
C ASP A 126 -6.12 10.49 -11.93
N VAL A 127 -5.07 10.63 -12.74
CA VAL A 127 -5.08 11.53 -13.91
C VAL A 127 -5.24 10.77 -15.22
N CYS A 128 -4.61 9.59 -15.34
CA CYS A 128 -4.62 8.84 -16.60
C CYS A 128 -5.34 7.48 -16.50
N ASP A 129 -5.87 7.13 -15.33
CA ASP A 129 -6.60 5.88 -15.05
C ASP A 129 -5.82 4.59 -15.39
N ILE A 130 -4.49 4.68 -15.46
CA ILE A 130 -3.60 3.56 -15.77
C ILE A 130 -2.93 3.07 -14.49
N PRO A 131 -2.70 1.74 -14.33
CA PRO A 131 -1.93 1.19 -13.22
C PRO A 131 -0.55 1.83 -13.10
N VAL A 132 -0.17 2.18 -11.87
CA VAL A 132 1.12 2.83 -11.62
C VAL A 132 2.27 1.82 -11.70
N VAL A 133 3.23 2.09 -12.59
CA VAL A 133 4.46 1.30 -12.77
C VAL A 133 5.67 2.21 -12.57
N GLY A 134 6.69 1.69 -11.89
CA GLY A 134 7.87 2.44 -11.48
C GLY A 134 7.57 3.28 -10.23
N PHE A 135 7.92 4.57 -10.26
CA PHE A 135 7.66 5.46 -9.11
C PHE A 135 6.18 5.80 -9.00
N ARG A 136 5.64 5.61 -7.79
CA ARG A 136 4.33 6.12 -7.37
C ARG A 136 4.50 7.44 -6.64
N TYR A 137 3.67 8.41 -6.95
CA TYR A 137 3.69 9.73 -6.32
C TYR A 137 2.38 9.94 -5.57
N LYS A 138 2.43 9.87 -4.24
CA LYS A 138 1.23 10.04 -3.42
C LYS A 138 1.12 11.47 -2.92
N CYS A 139 -0.04 12.08 -3.13
CA CYS A 139 -0.29 13.43 -2.62
C CYS A 139 -0.27 13.45 -1.10
N THR A 140 0.44 14.43 -0.55
CA THR A 140 0.48 14.62 0.90
C THR A 140 -0.81 15.26 1.41
N THR A 141 -1.55 16.02 0.60
CA THR A 141 -2.73 16.76 1.05
C THR A 141 -4.03 16.01 0.77
N CYS A 142 -4.21 15.53 -0.46
CA CYS A 142 -5.44 14.87 -0.90
C CYS A 142 -5.60 13.48 -0.31
N SER A 143 -6.85 13.08 -0.08
CA SER A 143 -7.18 11.72 0.31
C SER A 143 -7.05 10.80 -0.90
N ASP A 144 -6.22 9.78 -0.74
CA ASP A 144 -6.03 8.69 -1.70
C ASP A 144 -5.69 9.08 -3.15
N PHE A 145 -4.97 10.19 -3.32
CA PHE A 145 -4.59 10.67 -4.65
C PHE A 145 -3.15 10.27 -5.02
N ASP A 146 -2.98 9.66 -6.18
CA ASP A 146 -1.78 8.98 -6.66
C ASP A 146 -1.48 9.27 -8.15
N HIS A 147 -0.24 9.64 -8.43
CA HIS A 147 0.28 9.89 -9.77
C HIS A 147 1.29 8.83 -10.21
N CYS A 148 1.27 8.51 -11.49
CA CYS A 148 2.38 7.83 -12.15
C CYS A 148 3.49 8.85 -12.49
N SER A 149 4.70 8.35 -12.74
CA SER A 149 5.86 9.18 -13.14
C SER A 149 5.59 10.13 -14.30
N LYS A 150 4.73 9.74 -15.27
CA LYS A 150 4.40 10.61 -16.42
C LYS A 150 3.51 11.79 -16.02
N CYS A 151 2.50 11.54 -15.20
CA CYS A 151 1.55 12.58 -14.77
C CYS A 151 2.20 13.56 -13.80
N GLU A 152 3.14 13.09 -12.96
CA GLU A 152 3.94 13.97 -12.12
C GLU A 152 4.91 14.83 -12.94
N ALA A 153 5.64 14.25 -13.91
CA ALA A 153 6.53 15.01 -14.79
C ALA A 153 5.80 16.03 -15.67
N ALA A 154 4.53 15.78 -16.01
CA ALA A 154 3.68 16.72 -16.71
C ALA A 154 3.17 17.87 -15.83
N GLY A 155 3.43 17.84 -14.52
CA GLY A 155 2.99 18.87 -13.58
C GLY A 155 1.50 18.85 -13.30
N HIS A 156 0.81 17.73 -13.51
CA HIS A 156 -0.56 17.60 -13.03
C HIS A 156 -0.54 17.64 -11.50
N HIS A 157 -1.52 18.32 -10.89
CA HIS A 157 -1.64 18.45 -9.43
C HIS A 157 -0.42 19.08 -8.73
N SER A 158 0.20 20.10 -9.36
CA SER A 158 1.39 20.78 -8.84
C SER A 158 1.14 21.67 -7.61
N GLU A 159 -0.12 21.91 -7.25
CA GLU A 159 -0.51 22.70 -6.09
C GLU A 159 -0.20 22.02 -4.75
N HIS A 160 0.07 20.71 -4.74
CA HIS A 160 0.34 19.94 -3.53
C HIS A 160 1.68 19.18 -3.62
N ILE A 161 2.34 19.06 -2.47
CA ILE A 161 3.57 18.26 -2.35
C ILE A 161 3.22 16.78 -2.49
N MET A 162 4.01 16.09 -3.30
CA MET A 162 3.94 14.65 -3.50
C MET A 162 5.07 13.94 -2.73
N VAL A 163 4.77 12.76 -2.18
CA VAL A 163 5.78 11.81 -1.68
C VAL A 163 6.05 10.78 -2.77
N ARG A 164 7.32 10.62 -3.15
CA ARG A 164 7.77 9.61 -4.10
C ARG A 164 7.97 8.27 -3.39
N LEU A 165 7.36 7.23 -3.93
CA LEU A 165 7.40 5.85 -3.43
C LEU A 165 8.12 4.98 -4.47
N PRO A 166 9.37 4.56 -4.21
CA PRO A 166 10.21 3.86 -5.18
C PRO A 166 9.99 2.35 -5.26
N MET A 167 9.29 1.77 -4.28
CA MET A 167 9.05 0.34 -4.20
C MET A 167 7.56 0.05 -3.97
N PRO A 168 7.00 -1.00 -4.61
CA PRO A 168 5.58 -1.34 -4.50
C PRO A 168 5.19 -1.88 -3.13
N ASN A 169 6.13 -2.54 -2.44
CA ASN A 169 5.92 -3.19 -1.14
C ASN A 169 6.26 -2.30 0.07
N MET A 170 6.36 -0.97 -0.11
CA MET A 170 6.68 -0.07 1.00
C MET A 170 5.58 -0.12 2.08
N PRO A 171 5.92 -0.28 3.38
CA PRO A 171 4.92 -0.41 4.42
C PRO A 171 4.00 0.82 4.48
N ARG A 172 2.67 0.61 4.42
CA ARG A 172 1.68 1.70 4.51
C ARG A 172 1.90 2.62 5.71
N THR A 173 2.36 2.07 6.83
CA THR A 173 2.69 2.82 8.05
C THR A 173 3.85 3.79 7.83
N MET A 174 4.90 3.39 7.11
CA MET A 174 6.02 4.25 6.69
C MET A 174 5.54 5.34 5.73
N ILE A 175 4.69 5.00 4.76
CA ILE A 175 4.09 5.97 3.82
C ILE A 175 3.28 7.02 4.60
N LYS A 176 2.46 6.58 5.56
CA LYS A 176 1.67 7.47 6.43
C LYS A 176 2.56 8.35 7.30
N ALA A 177 3.63 7.82 7.87
CA ALA A 177 4.60 8.58 8.65
C ALA A 177 5.27 9.67 7.80
N ALA A 178 5.72 9.33 6.60
CA ALA A 178 6.31 10.28 5.65
C ALA A 178 5.33 11.42 5.31
N ILE A 179 4.08 11.09 4.94
CA ILE A 179 3.05 12.09 4.64
C ILE A 179 2.76 12.99 5.85
N ARG A 180 2.65 12.42 7.06
CA ARG A 180 2.44 13.19 8.30
C ARG A 180 3.59 14.16 8.56
N ARG A 181 4.84 13.70 8.39
CA ARG A 181 6.03 14.54 8.57
C ARG A 181 6.09 15.67 7.54
N SER A 182 5.81 15.40 6.26
CA SER A 182 5.71 16.43 5.22
C SER A 182 4.66 17.49 5.56
N ARG A 183 3.47 17.09 6.04
CA ARG A 183 2.43 18.02 6.48
C ARG A 183 2.87 18.86 7.67
N HIS A 184 3.54 18.25 8.66
CA HIS A 184 4.03 18.97 9.82
C HIS A 184 5.04 20.06 9.43
N ILE A 185 5.97 19.72 8.53
CA ILE A 185 6.96 20.67 8.01
C ILE A 185 6.30 21.81 7.24
N MET A 186 5.34 21.51 6.35
CA MET A 186 4.59 22.54 5.64
C MET A 186 3.85 23.50 6.58
N LYS A 187 3.28 22.98 7.68
CA LYS A 187 2.65 23.82 8.70
C LYS A 187 3.66 24.71 9.42
N SER A 188 4.84 24.21 9.76
CA SER A 188 5.88 25.02 10.40
C SER A 188 6.47 26.08 9.46
N VAL A 189 6.63 25.79 8.18
CA VAL A 189 7.13 26.75 7.18
C VAL A 189 6.07 27.79 6.82
N GLY A 190 4.80 27.39 6.71
CA GLY A 190 3.67 28.30 6.52
C GLY A 190 3.48 29.27 7.69
N SER A 191 3.78 28.85 8.92
CA SER A 191 3.80 29.73 10.09
C SER A 191 4.98 30.71 10.07
N ALA A 192 6.17 30.27 9.61
CA ALA A 192 7.37 31.11 9.58
C ALA A 192 7.34 32.20 8.49
N THR A 193 6.57 31.99 7.41
CA THR A 193 6.41 32.98 6.33
C THR A 193 5.39 34.06 6.65
N ALA A 194 4.47 33.83 7.60
CA ALA A 194 3.52 34.84 8.08
C ALA A 194 4.19 35.92 8.97
N ASP A 195 5.25 35.57 9.70
CA ASP A 195 5.95 36.52 10.60
C ASP A 195 6.90 37.48 9.87
N LEU A 196 7.27 37.20 8.61
CA LEU A 196 8.10 38.10 7.79
C LEU A 196 7.30 39.16 7.04
N GLY A 197 5.97 39.08 7.04
CA GLY A 197 5.09 40.07 6.39
C GLY A 197 4.79 41.31 7.22
N THR A 198 5.06 41.29 8.53
CA THR A 198 4.60 42.34 9.45
C THR A 198 5.69 43.35 9.84
N SER A 199 6.94 43.17 9.42
CA SER A 199 8.08 44.03 9.82
C SER A 199 8.46 45.12 8.82
N LEU A 200 7.73 45.29 7.70
CA LEU A 200 8.03 46.30 6.68
C LEU A 200 7.06 47.51 6.63
N GLN A 201 6.12 47.63 7.59
CA GLN A 201 5.20 48.79 7.64
C GLN A 201 5.43 49.79 8.78
N GLU A 202 6.41 49.59 9.67
CA GLU A 202 6.68 50.50 10.80
C GLU A 202 7.93 51.37 10.65
N ALA A 203 8.49 51.50 9.44
CA ALA A 203 9.68 52.33 9.18
C ALA A 203 9.40 53.60 8.35
N GLN A 204 8.18 54.14 8.41
CA GLN A 204 7.84 55.46 7.88
C GLN A 204 6.85 56.17 8.83
N THR A 205 7.37 56.73 9.91
CA THR A 205 6.77 57.90 10.59
C THR A 205 7.88 58.75 11.17
#